data_AF-A0A946YZ34-F1
#
_entry.id   AF-A0A946YZ34-F1
#
_cell.length_a   1.000
_cell.length_b   1.000
_cell.length_c   1.000
_cell.angle_alpha   90.00
_cell.angle_beta   90.00
_cell.angle_gamma   90.00
#
_symmetry.space_group_name_H-M   'P 1'
#
loop_
_entity.id
_entity.type
_entity.pdbx_description
1 polymer ?
#
loop_
_entity_poly.entity_id
_entity_poly.type
_entity_poly.pdbx_seq_one_letter_code
_entity_poly.pdbx_strand_id
1 'polypeptide(L)'
;MKKTVALLCALALAASACGGDSASCDAIADDALVLIQDLINEFDELSLDDLNAAEEPAFVGEFETDAEALDERALDAGCSDATMEELMDARIGQLESTGLIGSALIDQLEEDGFGNFTE
;
A
#
# COMPACT_ATOMS: atom_id res chain seq x y z
N MET A 1 15.92 -11.33 -9.34
CA MET A 1 14.69 -11.94 -8.80
C MET A 1 14.93 -12.62 -7.44
N LYS A 2 15.48 -11.90 -6.45
CA LYS A 2 15.71 -12.40 -5.08
C LYS A 2 15.62 -11.29 -4.01
N LYS A 3 15.19 -10.07 -4.40
CA LYS A 3 15.25 -8.89 -3.54
C LYS A 3 13.89 -8.29 -3.17
N THR A 4 12.83 -8.61 -3.91
CA THR A 4 11.46 -8.18 -3.62
C THR A 4 10.80 -8.95 -2.44
N VAL A 5 11.42 -10.04 -1.98
CA VAL A 5 10.88 -10.89 -0.90
C VAL A 5 11.24 -10.36 0.51
N ALA A 6 12.07 -9.32 0.62
CA ALA A 6 12.52 -8.82 1.91
C ALA A 6 11.54 -7.81 2.56
N LEU A 7 10.53 -7.33 1.83
CA LEU A 7 9.66 -6.23 2.26
C LEU A 7 8.68 -6.60 3.39
N LEU A 8 8.42 -7.89 3.64
CA LEU A 8 7.25 -8.32 4.46
C LEU A 8 7.58 -9.22 5.66
N CYS A 9 8.86 -9.47 5.96
CA CYS A 9 9.25 -10.41 7.02
C CYS A 9 9.38 -9.80 8.43
N ALA A 10 9.06 -8.53 8.66
CA ALA A 10 9.25 -7.88 9.96
C ALA A 10 8.15 -8.21 11.00
N LEU A 11 7.02 -8.78 10.58
CA LEU A 11 5.80 -8.89 11.40
C LEU A 11 5.70 -10.12 12.32
N ALA A 12 6.73 -10.96 12.39
CA ALA A 12 6.65 -12.22 13.14
C ALA A 12 6.73 -12.10 14.69
N LEU A 13 6.72 -10.91 15.29
CA LEU A 13 6.96 -10.72 16.72
C LEU A 13 6.06 -9.67 17.38
N ALA A 14 4.76 -9.94 17.52
CA ALA A 14 3.95 -9.26 18.53
C ALA A 14 2.85 -10.16 19.11
N ALA A 15 3.26 -11.30 19.67
CA ALA A 15 2.46 -12.00 20.67
C ALA A 15 2.50 -11.24 22.01
N SER A 16 1.93 -10.03 22.07
CA SER A 16 1.56 -9.40 23.33
C SER A 16 0.46 -8.38 23.09
N ALA A 17 -0.76 -8.77 23.49
CA ALA A 17 -1.90 -7.91 23.77
C ALA A 17 -1.56 -6.41 23.96
N CYS A 18 -1.84 -5.61 22.93
CA CYS A 18 -2.02 -4.18 23.03
C CYS A 18 -3.18 -3.88 22.06
N GLY A 19 -4.37 -3.51 22.51
CA GLY A 19 -4.58 -2.20 23.12
C GLY A 19 -4.47 -1.06 22.10
N GLY A 20 -4.25 -1.36 20.81
CA GLY A 20 -4.26 -0.36 19.74
C GLY A 20 -5.60 0.35 19.68
N ASP A 21 -5.56 1.68 19.69
CA ASP A 21 -6.74 2.50 19.55
C ASP A 21 -7.22 2.36 18.11
N SER A 22 -8.41 1.78 17.90
CA SER A 22 -8.95 1.48 16.57
C SER A 22 -9.00 2.74 15.69
N ALA A 23 -9.26 3.91 16.28
CA ALA A 23 -9.28 5.17 15.56
C ALA A 23 -7.88 5.58 15.04
N SER A 24 -6.79 5.06 15.62
CA SER A 24 -5.44 5.26 15.10
C SER A 24 -5.15 4.37 13.90
N CYS A 25 -5.65 3.13 13.89
CA CYS A 25 -5.52 2.24 12.72
C CYS A 25 -6.37 2.73 11.54
N ASP A 26 -7.59 3.24 11.82
CA ASP A 26 -8.44 3.88 10.80
C ASP A 26 -7.71 5.06 10.12
N ALA A 27 -7.09 5.94 10.90
CA ALA A 27 -6.37 7.09 10.35
C ALA A 27 -5.12 6.68 9.56
N ILE A 28 -4.40 5.65 9.98
CA ILE A 28 -3.25 5.12 9.24
C ILE A 28 -3.71 4.45 7.94
N ALA A 29 -4.85 3.75 7.95
CA ALA A 29 -5.43 3.17 6.75
C ALA A 29 -5.91 4.25 5.75
N ASP A 30 -6.48 5.36 6.25
CA ASP A 30 -6.81 6.51 5.42
C ASP A 30 -5.55 7.13 4.78
N ASP A 31 -4.47 7.30 5.55
CA ASP A 31 -3.19 7.81 5.03
C ASP A 31 -2.58 6.86 3.98
N ALA A 32 -2.66 5.55 4.20
CA ALA A 32 -2.19 4.54 3.25
C ALA A 32 -2.99 4.57 1.94
N LEU A 33 -4.30 4.78 2.02
CA LEU A 33 -5.16 4.93 0.84
C LEU A 33 -4.79 6.18 0.04
N VAL A 34 -4.49 7.30 0.72
CA VAL A 34 -4.00 8.52 0.06
C VAL A 34 -2.68 8.25 -0.66
N LEU A 35 -1.73 7.57 -0.01
CA LEU A 35 -0.45 7.24 -0.64
C LEU A 35 -0.62 6.36 -1.90
N ILE A 36 -1.53 5.39 -1.86
CA ILE A 36 -1.85 4.54 -3.03
C ILE A 36 -2.53 5.37 -4.13
N GLN A 37 -3.43 6.29 -3.77
CA GLN A 37 -4.06 7.18 -4.73
C GLN A 37 -3.03 8.11 -5.40
N ASP A 38 -2.05 8.61 -4.65
CA ASP A 38 -0.95 9.41 -5.20
C ASP A 38 -0.10 8.59 -6.16
N LEU A 39 0.20 7.33 -5.83
CA LEU A 39 0.89 6.41 -6.73
C LEU A 39 0.10 6.19 -8.04
N ILE A 40 -1.21 5.98 -7.94
CA ILE A 40 -2.10 5.83 -9.11
C ILE A 40 -2.09 7.10 -9.97
N ASN A 41 -2.15 8.28 -9.35
CA ASN A 41 -2.10 9.55 -10.06
C ASN A 41 -0.78 9.72 -10.83
N GLU A 42 0.36 9.40 -10.19
CA GLU A 42 1.68 9.44 -10.84
C GLU A 42 1.77 8.48 -12.03
N PHE A 43 1.20 7.26 -11.90
CA PHE A 43 1.12 6.32 -13.02
C PHE A 43 0.21 6.78 -14.15
N ASP A 44 -0.88 7.47 -13.83
CA ASP A 44 -1.81 8.04 -14.82
C ASP A 44 -1.19 9.20 -15.62
N GLU A 45 -0.23 9.92 -15.01
CA GLU A 45 0.54 10.97 -15.67
C GLU A 45 1.61 10.42 -16.61
N LEU A 46 2.05 9.17 -16.39
CA LEU A 46 3.04 8.52 -17.24
C LEU A 46 2.43 7.92 -18.51
N SER A 47 3.15 8.09 -19.63
CA SER A 47 2.85 7.34 -20.84
C SER A 47 3.47 5.94 -20.79
N LEU A 48 2.94 5.02 -21.61
CA LEU A 48 3.51 3.68 -21.77
C LEU A 48 4.98 3.73 -22.26
N ASP A 49 5.37 4.76 -23.00
CA ASP A 49 6.75 4.92 -23.47
C ASP A 49 7.68 5.35 -22.33
N ASP A 50 7.20 6.16 -21.37
CA ASP A 50 7.96 6.58 -20.19
C ASP A 50 8.21 5.40 -19.24
N LEU A 51 7.22 4.53 -19.07
CA LEU A 51 7.32 3.31 -18.27
C LEU A 51 8.28 2.27 -18.86
N ASN A 52 8.42 2.23 -20.19
CA ASN A 52 9.37 1.34 -20.85
C ASN A 52 10.79 1.92 -20.92
N ALA A 53 10.95 3.23 -20.72
CA ALA A 53 12.23 3.93 -20.81
C ALA A 53 12.99 4.00 -19.48
N ALA A 54 12.29 3.93 -18.34
CA ALA A 54 12.88 3.89 -17.01
C ALA A 54 12.98 2.44 -16.49
N GLU A 55 14.10 2.09 -15.83
CA GLU A 55 14.20 0.83 -15.08
C GLU A 55 13.24 0.84 -13.87
N GLU A 56 12.99 2.04 -13.31
CA GLU A 56 12.04 2.33 -12.23
C GLU A 56 11.81 3.85 -12.13
N PRO A 57 10.56 4.37 -12.13
CA PRO A 57 10.29 5.79 -11.93
C PRO A 57 10.71 6.28 -10.53
N ALA A 58 11.17 7.54 -10.43
CA ALA A 58 11.67 8.09 -9.17
C ALA A 58 10.61 8.12 -8.04
N PHE A 59 9.34 8.34 -8.40
CA PHE A 59 8.23 8.34 -7.43
C PHE A 59 8.04 6.98 -6.75
N VAL A 60 8.52 5.88 -7.35
CA VAL A 60 8.42 4.55 -6.74
C VAL A 60 9.28 4.48 -5.48
N GLY A 61 10.50 5.02 -5.51
CA GLY A 61 11.37 5.05 -4.32
C GLY A 61 10.85 5.97 -3.21
N GLU A 62 10.15 7.04 -3.57
CA GLU A 62 9.47 7.92 -2.61
C GLU A 62 8.28 7.18 -1.97
N PHE A 63 7.45 6.52 -2.79
CA PHE A 63 6.37 5.67 -2.33
C PHE A 63 6.85 4.57 -1.38
N GLU A 64 7.95 3.88 -1.68
CA GLU A 64 8.52 2.85 -0.81
C GLU A 64 8.91 3.43 0.56
N THR A 65 9.54 4.61 0.58
CA THR A 65 9.94 5.28 1.82
C THR A 65 8.73 5.67 2.67
N ASP A 66 7.69 6.21 2.04
CA ASP A 66 6.48 6.62 2.75
C ASP A 66 5.65 5.41 3.21
N ALA A 67 5.65 4.31 2.45
CA ALA A 67 5.05 3.04 2.83
C ALA A 67 5.76 2.42 4.04
N GLU A 68 7.09 2.41 4.08
CA GLU A 68 7.86 1.97 5.25
C GLU A 68 7.53 2.80 6.50
N ALA A 69 7.40 4.13 6.35
CA ALA A 69 7.02 5.00 7.45
C ALA A 69 5.59 4.73 7.95
N LEU A 70 4.65 4.37 7.08
CA LEU A 70 3.29 3.97 7.45
C LEU A 70 3.26 2.63 8.16
N ASP A 71 4.06 1.66 7.73
CA ASP A 71 4.20 0.37 8.39
C ASP A 71 4.73 0.53 9.83
N GLU A 72 5.79 1.33 10.01
CA GLU A 72 6.31 1.65 11.35
C GLU A 72 5.24 2.30 12.24
N ARG A 73 4.43 3.20 11.68
CA ARG A 73 3.31 3.83 12.41
C ARG A 73 2.22 2.82 12.78
N ALA A 74 1.90 1.88 11.89
CA ALA A 74 0.91 0.83 12.14
C ALA A 74 1.39 -0.10 13.26
N LEU A 75 2.67 -0.50 13.23
CA LEU A 75 3.31 -1.30 14.26
C LEU A 75 3.32 -0.58 15.61
N ASP A 76 3.71 0.70 15.65
CA ASP A 76 3.73 1.51 16.87
C ASP A 76 2.33 1.72 17.45
N ALA A 77 1.31 1.82 16.60
CA ALA A 77 -0.10 1.90 16.98
C ALA A 77 -0.68 0.54 17.42
N GLY A 78 0.06 -0.56 17.24
CA GLY A 78 -0.40 -1.91 17.54
C GLY A 78 -1.49 -2.41 16.59
N CYS A 79 -1.54 -1.88 15.38
CA CYS A 79 -2.44 -2.35 14.34
C CYS A 79 -1.92 -3.70 13.82
N SER A 80 -2.78 -4.70 13.78
CA SER A 80 -2.42 -5.99 13.18
C SER A 80 -2.59 -5.95 11.67
N ASP A 81 -1.83 -6.75 10.93
CA ASP A 81 -1.94 -6.86 9.47
C ASP A 81 -3.37 -7.13 9.03
N ALA A 82 -4.04 -8.08 9.69
CA ALA A 82 -5.44 -8.41 9.39
C ALA A 82 -6.39 -7.23 9.61
N THR A 83 -6.10 -6.35 10.57
CA THR A 83 -6.88 -5.12 10.79
C THR A 83 -6.59 -4.10 9.69
N MET A 84 -5.34 -3.89 9.33
CA MET A 84 -4.97 -2.96 8.27
C MET A 84 -5.52 -3.42 6.92
N GLU A 85 -5.42 -4.71 6.61
CA GLU A 85 -6.02 -5.35 5.43
C GLU A 85 -7.53 -5.13 5.38
N GLU A 86 -8.27 -5.47 6.46
CA GLU A 86 -9.72 -5.25 6.52
C GLU A 86 -10.10 -3.77 6.32
N LEU A 87 -9.32 -2.86 6.91
CA LEU A 87 -9.54 -1.42 6.79
C LEU A 87 -9.26 -0.90 5.37
N MET A 88 -8.20 -1.39 4.73
CA MET A 88 -7.82 -1.01 3.37
C MET A 88 -8.79 -1.60 2.33
N ASP A 89 -9.17 -2.87 2.47
CA ASP A 89 -10.18 -3.52 1.62
C ASP A 89 -11.53 -2.80 1.73
N ALA A 90 -11.93 -2.34 2.92
CA ALA A 90 -13.15 -1.55 3.09
C ALA A 90 -13.12 -0.19 2.37
N ARG A 91 -11.93 0.28 1.99
CA ARG A 91 -11.68 1.60 1.39
C ARG A 91 -11.27 1.54 -0.08
N ILE A 92 -11.00 0.36 -0.61
CA ILE A 92 -10.46 0.17 -1.95
C ILE A 92 -11.32 0.82 -3.04
N GLY A 93 -12.64 0.73 -2.94
CA GLY A 93 -13.58 1.35 -3.89
C GLY A 93 -13.63 2.87 -3.85
N GLN A 94 -12.77 3.52 -3.04
CA GLN A 94 -12.56 4.97 -3.06
C GLN A 94 -11.38 5.37 -3.96
N LEU A 95 -10.57 4.41 -4.42
CA LEU A 95 -9.52 4.68 -5.38
C LEU A 95 -10.14 5.03 -6.73
N GLU A 96 -9.60 6.05 -7.37
CA GLU A 96 -10.04 6.52 -8.67
C GLU A 96 -8.86 6.63 -9.62
N SER A 97 -9.09 6.33 -10.89
CA SER A 97 -8.10 6.52 -11.95
C SER A 97 -8.79 7.06 -13.19
N THR A 98 -8.06 7.89 -13.94
CA THR A 98 -8.48 8.37 -15.25
C THR A 98 -7.62 7.81 -16.38
N GLY A 99 -6.49 7.18 -16.05
CA GLY A 99 -5.59 6.52 -16.98
C GLY A 99 -5.80 5.00 -17.02
N LEU A 100 -5.33 4.39 -18.11
CA LEU A 100 -5.46 2.94 -18.31
C LEU A 100 -4.64 2.12 -17.31
N ILE A 101 -3.56 2.71 -16.80
CA ILE A 101 -2.60 2.03 -15.94
C ILE A 101 -3.09 2.06 -14.49
N GLY A 102 -3.51 3.23 -14.00
CA GLY A 102 -4.15 3.34 -12.70
C GLY A 102 -5.42 2.49 -12.60
N SER A 103 -6.25 2.47 -13.66
CA SER A 103 -7.46 1.63 -13.68
C SER A 103 -7.13 0.14 -13.56
N ALA A 104 -6.08 -0.32 -14.27
CA ALA A 104 -5.63 -1.70 -14.17
C ALA A 104 -5.05 -2.05 -12.78
N LEU A 105 -4.40 -1.08 -12.12
CA LEU A 105 -3.93 -1.23 -10.75
C LEU A 105 -5.10 -1.36 -9.76
N ILE A 106 -6.13 -0.52 -9.89
CA ILE A 106 -7.33 -0.59 -9.05
C ILE A 106 -8.04 -1.92 -9.25
N ASP A 107 -8.29 -2.32 -10.50
CA ASP A 107 -8.93 -3.61 -10.83
C ASP A 107 -8.18 -4.78 -10.18
N GLN A 108 -6.84 -4.74 -10.20
CA GLN A 108 -6.03 -5.78 -9.57
C GLN A 108 -6.13 -5.76 -8.04
N LEU A 109 -6.08 -4.57 -7.42
CA LEU A 109 -6.28 -4.45 -5.98
C LEU A 109 -7.67 -4.98 -5.58
N GLU A 110 -8.71 -4.75 -6.39
CA GLU A 110 -10.08 -5.20 -6.12
C GLU A 110 -10.27 -6.71 -6.30
N GLU A 111 -9.59 -7.32 -7.28
CA GLU A 111 -9.65 -8.77 -7.52
C GLU A 111 -8.84 -9.58 -6.50
N ASP A 112 -7.64 -9.09 -6.16
CA ASP A 112 -6.68 -9.83 -5.34
C ASP A 112 -6.75 -9.44 -3.85
N GLY A 113 -7.29 -8.26 -3.51
CA GLY A 113 -7.26 -7.70 -2.16
C GLY A 113 -5.85 -7.31 -1.72
N PHE A 114 -5.73 -6.52 -0.64
CA PHE A 114 -4.41 -6.11 -0.15
C PHE A 114 -3.59 -7.29 0.44
N GLY A 115 -4.25 -8.39 0.85
CA GLY A 115 -3.60 -9.58 1.42
C GLY A 115 -2.84 -10.45 0.42
N ASN A 116 -3.25 -10.52 -0.85
CA ASN A 116 -2.65 -11.43 -1.84
C ASN A 116 -1.34 -10.88 -2.45
N PHE A 117 -0.96 -9.64 -2.13
CA PHE A 117 0.38 -9.10 -2.41
C PHE A 117 1.47 -9.67 -1.48
N THR A 118 1.07 -10.45 -0.47
CA THR A 118 1.96 -10.98 0.57
C THR A 118 2.39 -12.45 0.40
N GLU A 119 1.86 -13.17 -0.60
CA GLU A 119 2.23 -14.57 -0.93
C GLU A 119 3.35 -14.75 -1.97
#